data_AF-A0A7S6MDX2-F1
#
_entry.id   AF-A0A7S6MDX2-F1
#
_cell.length_a   1.000
_cell.length_b   1.000
_cell.length_c   1.000
_cell.angle_alpha   90.00
_cell.angle_beta   90.00
_cell.angle_gamma   90.00
#
_symmetry.space_group_name_H-M   'P 1'
#
loop_
_entity.id
_entity.type
_entity.pdbx_description
1 polymer ?
#
loop_
_entity_poly.entity_id
_entity_poly.type
_entity_poly.pdbx_seq_one_letter_code
_entity_poly.pdbx_strand_id
1 'polypeptide(L)'
;MTQPLPQRTLRLEPSDVDQLMHELGRDARIVASSRRQSVRLPYRRGDCEVLLWQHSTAGEARHFRTGTHGEVDVWRSAASGGRPFVMESRNLSIQGISLLHGVFVHPGTRCRVTLTDRKGERRPVDGVVVACRYLRGGVHELGVRFDAIIRLREYCPEADAMSRDFLAELQARAEGLALEVEAGNIAALRVLGEAVRTRALGYGYQAIAEGAESLLKVIQASSENLEPVERECKALVDRCRWTDPS
;
A
#
# COMPACT_ATOMS: atom_id res chain seq x y z
N MET A 1 13.02 16.37 -32.26
CA MET A 1 13.30 15.79 -30.94
C MET A 1 12.99 16.84 -29.89
N THR A 2 11.81 16.77 -29.27
CA THR A 2 11.37 17.72 -28.23
C THR A 2 11.80 17.17 -26.88
N GLN A 3 12.60 17.92 -26.13
CA GLN A 3 12.96 17.56 -24.75
C GLN A 3 11.72 17.64 -23.86
N PRO A 4 11.53 16.71 -22.91
CA PRO A 4 10.45 16.80 -21.94
C PRO A 4 10.66 18.01 -21.03
N LEU A 5 9.60 18.78 -20.79
CA LEU A 5 9.61 19.91 -19.86
C LEU A 5 9.83 19.41 -18.43
N PRO A 6 10.54 20.19 -17.58
CA PRO A 6 10.76 19.81 -16.20
C PRO A 6 9.44 19.79 -15.43
N GLN A 7 9.19 18.66 -14.75
CA GLN A 7 8.04 18.53 -13.85
C GLN A 7 8.35 19.26 -12.55
N ARG A 8 7.46 20.19 -12.16
CA ARG A 8 7.52 20.92 -10.88
C ARG A 8 6.31 20.56 -10.03
N THR A 9 6.57 20.04 -8.83
CA THR A 9 5.56 19.85 -7.80
C THR A 9 5.38 21.16 -7.05
N LEU A 10 4.18 21.74 -7.06
CA LEU A 10 3.83 22.92 -6.27
C LEU A 10 2.89 22.51 -5.13
N ARG A 11 3.24 22.88 -3.90
CA ARG A 11 2.27 22.96 -2.80
C ARG A 11 1.62 24.34 -2.88
N LEU A 12 0.30 24.38 -2.89
CA LEU A 12 -0.48 25.61 -2.94
C LEU A 12 -1.27 25.73 -1.64
N GLU A 13 -1.19 26.89 -1.01
CA GLU A 13 -2.06 27.27 0.10
C GLU A 13 -3.43 27.71 -0.45
N PRO A 14 -4.50 27.70 0.37
CA PRO A 14 -5.85 28.05 -0.10
C PRO A 14 -5.96 29.41 -0.80
N SER A 15 -5.14 30.40 -0.41
CA SER A 15 -5.07 31.72 -1.06
C SER A 15 -4.48 31.68 -2.47
N ASP A 16 -3.60 30.71 -2.75
CA ASP A 16 -2.93 30.59 -4.04
C ASP A 16 -3.87 30.00 -5.10
N VAL A 17 -4.92 29.28 -4.67
CA VAL A 17 -5.93 28.72 -5.56
C VAL A 17 -6.74 29.82 -6.23
N ASP A 18 -7.11 30.87 -5.50
CA ASP A 18 -7.91 31.98 -6.05
C ASP A 18 -7.11 32.78 -7.09
N GLN A 19 -5.81 32.98 -6.86
CA GLN A 19 -4.91 33.62 -7.81
C GLN A 19 -4.69 32.76 -9.05
N LEU A 20 -4.46 31.45 -8.88
CA LEU A 20 -4.32 30.49 -9.98
C LEU A 20 -5.61 30.42 -10.83
N MET A 21 -6.77 30.52 -10.20
CA MET A 21 -8.07 30.56 -10.88
C MET A 21 -8.29 31.86 -11.66
N HIS A 22 -7.74 32.98 -11.19
CA HIS A 22 -7.76 34.23 -11.94
C HIS A 22 -6.88 34.16 -13.20
N GLU A 23 -5.73 33.51 -13.11
CA GLU A 23 -4.78 33.31 -14.20
C GLU A 23 -5.25 32.29 -15.26
N LEU A 24 -5.98 31.24 -14.86
CA LEU A 24 -6.43 30.16 -15.75
C LEU A 24 -7.72 30.47 -16.55
N GLY A 25 -8.41 31.57 -16.27
CA GLY A 25 -9.58 32.02 -17.02
C GLY A 25 -10.86 31.16 -16.84
N ARG A 26 -11.93 31.54 -17.55
CA ARG A 26 -13.33 31.10 -17.33
C ARG A 26 -13.64 29.60 -17.59
N ASP A 27 -12.66 28.78 -17.96
CA ASP A 27 -12.88 27.38 -18.35
C ASP A 27 -12.63 26.35 -17.22
N ALA A 28 -12.18 26.79 -16.04
CA ALA A 28 -12.08 25.94 -14.85
C ALA A 28 -13.42 25.86 -14.10
N ARG A 29 -13.88 24.65 -13.72
CA ARG A 29 -15.08 24.45 -12.89
C ARG A 29 -14.74 23.84 -11.54
N ILE A 30 -15.22 24.47 -10.47
CA ILE A 30 -15.19 23.94 -9.11
C ILE A 30 -16.39 23.00 -8.92
N VAL A 31 -16.14 21.80 -8.42
CA VAL A 31 -17.21 20.94 -7.88
C VAL A 31 -16.98 20.83 -6.38
N ALA A 32 -17.70 21.63 -5.61
CA ALA A 32 -17.63 21.62 -4.16
C ALA A 32 -18.63 20.59 -3.59
N SER A 33 -18.17 19.75 -2.67
CA SER A 33 -19.05 19.07 -1.72
C SER A 33 -18.52 19.36 -0.31
N SER A 34 -19.40 19.34 0.68
CA SER A 34 -19.32 20.05 1.97
C SER A 34 -18.11 19.81 2.88
N ARG A 35 -17.07 19.08 2.45
CA ARG A 35 -15.77 18.97 3.15
C ARG A 35 -14.53 18.91 2.23
N ARG A 36 -14.64 19.26 0.94
CA ARG A 36 -13.52 19.15 -0.04
C ARG A 36 -13.59 20.23 -1.11
N GLN A 37 -12.45 20.81 -1.46
CA GLN A 37 -12.25 21.56 -2.70
C GLN A 37 -11.37 20.74 -3.65
N SER A 38 -11.78 20.63 -4.91
CA SER A 38 -11.00 20.03 -5.99
C SER A 38 -11.27 20.81 -7.26
N VAL A 39 -10.22 21.17 -7.99
CA VAL A 39 -10.29 21.89 -9.27
C VAL A 39 -10.18 20.86 -10.40
N ARG A 40 -11.12 20.88 -11.35
CA ARG A 40 -11.03 20.10 -12.60
C ARG A 40 -10.73 21.04 -13.76
N LEU A 41 -9.72 20.69 -14.55
CA LEU A 41 -9.39 21.37 -15.80
C LEU A 41 -9.90 20.55 -17.01
N PRO A 42 -10.28 21.20 -18.12
CA PRO A 42 -10.76 20.51 -19.31
C PRO A 42 -9.65 19.66 -19.97
N TYR A 43 -10.03 18.43 -20.29
CA TYR A 43 -9.19 17.35 -20.80
C TYR A 43 -8.70 17.61 -22.23
N ARG A 44 -7.37 17.72 -22.44
CA ARG A 44 -6.73 17.44 -23.73
C ARG A 44 -5.81 16.23 -23.59
N ARG A 45 -5.92 15.35 -24.57
CA ARG A 45 -5.17 14.09 -24.70
C ARG A 45 -3.67 14.42 -24.72
N GLY A 46 -2.94 14.16 -23.63
CA GLY A 46 -1.49 14.31 -23.63
C GLY A 46 -0.78 14.54 -22.29
N ASP A 47 -1.42 15.05 -21.23
CA ASP A 47 -0.70 15.43 -20.00
C ASP A 47 -1.42 14.98 -18.71
N CYS A 48 -0.63 14.56 -17.72
CA CYS A 48 -1.03 13.80 -16.53
C CYS A 48 -1.84 14.60 -15.49
N GLU A 49 -2.80 13.91 -14.85
CA GLU A 49 -3.56 14.37 -13.68
C GLU A 49 -2.89 13.84 -12.40
N VAL A 50 -2.58 14.72 -11.44
CA VAL A 50 -2.09 14.35 -10.10
C VAL A 50 -3.27 14.38 -9.12
N LEU A 51 -3.65 13.21 -8.59
CA LEU A 51 -4.68 13.08 -7.54
C LEU A 51 -4.03 12.79 -6.19
N LEU A 52 -4.03 13.79 -5.30
CA LEU A 52 -3.68 13.65 -3.88
C LEU A 52 -4.86 13.06 -3.09
N TRP A 53 -4.63 12.01 -2.28
CA TRP A 53 -5.63 11.48 -1.35
C TRP A 53 -5.10 11.08 0.03
N GLN A 54 -5.91 11.41 1.05
CA GLN A 54 -5.70 11.28 2.50
C GLN A 54 -5.80 9.86 3.06
N HIS A 55 -5.18 9.67 4.22
CA HIS A 55 -5.17 8.47 5.07
C HIS A 55 -6.56 8.10 5.62
N SER A 56 -6.93 6.82 5.53
CA SER A 56 -8.05 6.20 6.27
C SER A 56 -7.58 5.80 7.67
N THR A 57 -8.36 6.16 8.69
CA THR A 57 -8.19 5.75 10.09
C THR A 57 -9.35 4.85 10.50
N ALA A 58 -9.16 3.53 10.41
CA ALA A 58 -9.77 2.48 11.26
C ALA A 58 -9.63 1.11 10.56
N GLY A 59 -8.83 0.20 11.12
CA GLY A 59 -8.92 -1.27 10.91
C GLY A 59 -8.71 -1.85 9.50
N GLU A 60 -8.74 -1.05 8.43
CA GLU A 60 -8.49 -1.50 7.07
C GLU A 60 -6.99 -1.70 6.87
N ALA A 61 -6.60 -2.88 6.38
CA ALA A 61 -5.27 -3.09 5.82
C ALA A 61 -4.96 -1.89 4.93
N ARG A 62 -3.89 -1.15 5.28
CA ARG A 62 -3.45 0.01 4.50
C ARG A 62 -2.97 -0.53 3.16
N HIS A 63 -3.90 -0.59 2.21
CA HIS A 63 -3.57 -0.91 0.83
C HIS A 63 -2.63 0.19 0.35
N PHE A 64 -1.41 -0.19 -0.02
CA PHE A 64 -0.41 0.70 -0.58
C PHE A 64 -0.94 1.28 -1.90
N ARG A 65 -1.42 2.53 -1.85
CA ARG A 65 -1.88 3.27 -3.01
C ARG A 65 -0.76 4.17 -3.51
N THR A 66 0.34 3.56 -3.95
CA THR A 66 1.27 4.29 -4.81
C THR A 66 0.71 4.14 -6.22
N GLY A 67 0.47 5.26 -6.89
CA GLY A 67 0.12 5.28 -8.31
C GLY A 67 1.32 4.78 -9.09
N THR A 68 1.53 3.47 -9.08
CA THR A 68 2.57 2.84 -9.88
C THR A 68 2.05 2.92 -11.31
N HIS A 69 2.56 3.91 -12.04
CA HIS A 69 2.49 3.98 -13.49
C HIS A 69 3.33 2.82 -14.05
N GLY A 70 2.78 1.62 -13.95
CA GLY A 70 3.35 0.40 -14.46
C GLY A 70 2.45 -0.14 -15.55
N GLU A 71 3.02 -0.34 -16.73
CA GLU A 71 2.42 -1.13 -17.79
C GLU A 71 2.37 -2.58 -17.32
N VAL A 72 1.19 -3.00 -16.85
CA VAL A 72 0.95 -4.37 -16.42
C VAL A 72 0.39 -5.14 -17.59
N ASP A 73 1.14 -6.15 -18.06
CA ASP A 73 0.61 -7.14 -19.01
C ASP A 73 -0.19 -8.19 -18.25
N VAL A 74 -1.47 -8.33 -18.60
CA VAL A 74 -2.32 -9.42 -18.10
C VAL A 74 -2.48 -10.51 -19.15
N TRP A 75 -2.00 -11.72 -18.85
CA TRP A 75 -2.18 -12.89 -19.72
C TRP A 75 -3.34 -13.75 -19.25
N ARG A 76 -4.33 -13.99 -20.12
CA ARG A 76 -5.27 -15.10 -19.95
C ARG A 76 -4.55 -16.40 -20.30
N SER A 77 -4.83 -17.47 -19.55
CA SER A 77 -4.26 -18.83 -19.71
C SER A 77 -3.78 -19.14 -21.14
N ALA A 78 -2.59 -19.75 -21.26
CA ALA A 78 -1.95 -20.07 -22.54
C ALA A 78 -2.87 -20.81 -23.54
N ALA A 79 -3.87 -21.53 -23.05
CA ALA A 79 -4.86 -22.22 -23.88
C ALA A 79 -5.72 -21.30 -24.75
N SER A 80 -5.89 -20.01 -24.41
CA SER A 80 -6.81 -19.11 -25.13
C SER A 80 -6.15 -18.18 -26.15
N GLY A 81 -4.83 -18.26 -26.37
CA GLY A 81 -4.12 -17.39 -27.33
C GLY A 81 -4.33 -15.88 -27.08
N GLY A 82 -4.55 -15.50 -25.82
CA GLY A 82 -4.88 -14.12 -25.46
C GLY A 82 -3.70 -13.17 -25.72
N ARG A 83 -3.99 -11.98 -26.26
CA ARG A 83 -3.00 -10.90 -26.33
C ARG A 83 -2.82 -10.28 -24.95
N PRO A 84 -1.60 -9.88 -24.56
CA PRO A 84 -1.40 -9.09 -23.35
C PRO A 84 -2.13 -7.76 -23.49
N PHE A 85 -2.64 -7.27 -22.35
CA PHE A 85 -3.23 -5.94 -22.23
C PHE A 85 -2.34 -5.09 -21.35
N VAL A 86 -2.06 -3.87 -21.79
CA VAL A 86 -1.39 -2.83 -20.99
C VAL A 86 -2.43 -2.11 -20.17
N MET A 87 -2.27 -2.09 -18.85
CA MET A 87 -3.22 -1.48 -17.93
C MET A 87 -2.54 -0.54 -16.96
N GLU A 88 -3.26 0.51 -16.54
CA GLU A 88 -2.87 1.36 -15.42
C GLU A 88 -3.22 0.69 -14.09
N SER A 89 -2.28 0.70 -13.15
CA SER A 89 -2.53 0.24 -11.79
C SER A 89 -3.09 1.36 -10.91
N ARG A 90 -3.93 1.01 -9.94
CA ARG A 90 -4.45 1.93 -8.92
C ARG A 90 -3.74 1.80 -7.57
N ASN A 91 -3.27 0.61 -7.28
CA ASN A 91 -2.54 0.27 -6.06
C ASN A 91 -1.77 -1.03 -6.27
N LEU A 92 -0.67 -1.17 -5.54
CA LEU A 92 0.18 -2.36 -5.54
C LEU A 92 0.52 -2.69 -4.08
N SER A 93 0.21 -3.90 -3.65
CA SER A 93 0.54 -4.43 -2.33
C SER A 93 1.43 -5.67 -2.44
N ILE A 94 1.93 -6.16 -1.31
CA ILE A 94 2.73 -7.40 -1.26
C ILE A 94 1.97 -8.64 -1.77
N GLN A 95 0.64 -8.64 -1.74
CA GLN A 95 -0.22 -9.80 -2.06
C GLN A 95 -1.09 -9.59 -3.29
N GLY A 96 -1.07 -8.42 -3.91
CA GLY A 96 -1.95 -8.14 -5.03
C GLY A 96 -1.86 -6.72 -5.56
N ILE A 97 -2.59 -6.50 -6.65
CA ILE A 97 -2.62 -5.25 -7.41
C ILE A 97 -4.05 -4.95 -7.86
N SER A 98 -4.40 -3.66 -7.92
CA SER A 98 -5.64 -3.20 -8.55
C SER A 98 -5.34 -2.60 -9.92
N LEU A 99 -6.08 -3.02 -10.96
CA LEU A 99 -5.87 -2.62 -12.37
C LEU A 99 -7.14 -2.01 -12.96
N LEU A 100 -6.99 -1.06 -13.89
CA LEU A 100 -8.11 -0.54 -14.68
C LEU A 100 -8.21 -1.26 -16.03
N HIS A 101 -9.40 -1.82 -16.32
CA HIS A 101 -9.67 -2.57 -17.54
C HIS A 101 -10.98 -2.14 -18.20
N GLY A 102 -11.07 -2.23 -19.53
CA GLY A 102 -12.26 -1.83 -20.29
C GLY A 102 -13.36 -2.90 -20.38
N VAL A 103 -13.12 -4.10 -19.86
CA VAL A 103 -14.05 -5.23 -19.96
C VAL A 103 -14.16 -5.94 -18.62
N PHE A 104 -15.34 -6.46 -18.31
CA PHE A 104 -15.54 -7.31 -17.15
C PHE A 104 -14.68 -8.58 -17.23
N VAL A 105 -14.04 -8.95 -16.11
CA VAL A 105 -13.28 -10.19 -15.97
C VAL A 105 -13.81 -10.99 -14.79
N HIS A 106 -14.16 -12.25 -15.02
CA HIS A 106 -14.73 -13.10 -13.97
C HIS A 106 -13.72 -13.34 -12.84
N PRO A 107 -14.12 -13.19 -11.56
CA PRO A 107 -13.34 -13.69 -10.44
C PRO A 107 -12.99 -15.18 -10.62
N GLY A 108 -11.81 -15.58 -10.17
CA GLY A 108 -11.23 -16.91 -10.41
C GLY A 108 -10.43 -17.02 -11.72
N THR A 109 -10.50 -16.02 -12.61
CA THR A 109 -9.67 -16.01 -13.82
C THR A 109 -8.19 -15.97 -13.46
N ARG A 110 -7.44 -16.99 -13.89
CA ARG A 110 -5.97 -17.05 -13.77
C ARG A 110 -5.33 -16.00 -14.66
N CYS A 111 -4.37 -15.29 -14.11
CA CYS A 111 -3.61 -14.29 -14.83
C CYS A 111 -2.13 -14.29 -14.44
N ARG A 112 -1.32 -13.68 -15.30
CA ARG A 112 0.06 -13.29 -15.03
C ARG A 112 0.14 -11.78 -15.19
N VAL A 113 0.69 -11.11 -14.19
CA VAL A 113 0.92 -9.66 -14.12
C VAL A 113 2.41 -9.42 -14.31
N THR A 114 2.81 -8.68 -15.34
CA THR A 114 4.22 -8.27 -15.48
C THR A 114 4.46 -6.94 -14.78
N LEU A 115 5.30 -6.93 -13.75
CA LEU A 115 5.69 -5.72 -13.03
C LEU A 115 7.09 -5.27 -13.49
N THR A 116 7.32 -3.97 -13.57
CA THR A 116 8.65 -3.42 -13.83
C THR A 116 9.34 -3.12 -12.51
N ASP A 117 10.51 -3.70 -12.28
CA ASP A 117 11.30 -3.43 -11.09
C ASP A 117 12.07 -2.10 -11.20
N ARG A 118 12.77 -1.71 -10.14
CA ARG A 118 13.56 -0.46 -10.08
C ARG A 118 14.74 -0.41 -11.04
N LYS A 119 15.16 -1.56 -11.60
CA LYS A 119 16.18 -1.63 -12.64
C LYS A 119 15.57 -1.53 -14.04
N GLY A 120 14.24 -1.45 -14.14
CA GLY A 120 13.52 -1.48 -15.40
C GLY A 120 13.29 -2.90 -15.93
N GLU A 121 13.64 -3.94 -15.16
CA GLU A 121 13.45 -5.32 -15.59
C GLU A 121 12.00 -5.75 -15.40
N ARG A 122 11.45 -6.44 -16.40
CA ARG A 122 10.08 -6.95 -16.39
C ARG A 122 10.02 -8.29 -15.67
N ARG A 123 9.33 -8.35 -14.53
CA ARG A 123 9.17 -9.55 -13.70
C ARG A 123 7.72 -10.05 -13.75
N PRO A 124 7.46 -11.26 -14.25
CA PRO A 124 6.13 -11.84 -14.22
C PRO A 124 5.77 -12.32 -12.81
N VAL A 125 4.54 -12.04 -12.39
CA VAL A 125 3.94 -12.48 -11.13
C VAL A 125 2.61 -13.16 -11.44
N ASP A 126 2.52 -14.45 -11.13
CA ASP A 126 1.29 -15.22 -11.32
C ASP A 126 0.25 -14.87 -10.25
N GLY A 127 -1.02 -14.93 -10.62
CA GLY A 127 -2.12 -14.59 -9.73
C GLY A 127 -3.51 -14.98 -10.24
N VAL A 128 -4.52 -14.50 -9.51
CA VAL A 128 -5.93 -14.73 -9.80
C VAL A 128 -6.73 -13.45 -9.61
N VAL A 129 -7.65 -13.18 -10.53
CA VAL A 129 -8.63 -12.10 -10.36
C VAL A 129 -9.54 -12.47 -9.19
N VAL A 130 -9.54 -11.69 -8.12
CA VAL A 130 -10.39 -11.90 -6.94
C VAL A 130 -11.64 -11.01 -6.96
N ALA A 131 -11.61 -9.90 -7.71
CA ALA A 131 -12.74 -9.00 -7.85
C ALA A 131 -12.70 -8.28 -9.19
N CYS A 132 -13.88 -7.94 -9.73
CA CYS A 132 -14.04 -7.03 -10.85
C CYS A 132 -15.22 -6.10 -10.56
N ARG A 133 -14.95 -4.81 -10.32
CA ARG A 133 -15.98 -3.82 -9.99
C ARG A 133 -16.16 -2.86 -11.14
N TYR A 134 -17.40 -2.72 -11.63
CA TYR A 134 -17.71 -1.64 -12.56
C TYR A 134 -17.56 -0.28 -11.85
N LEU A 135 -16.83 0.64 -12.47
CA LEU A 135 -16.71 2.01 -12.00
C LEU A 135 -17.68 2.90 -12.79
N ARG A 136 -17.23 3.45 -13.92
CA ARG A 136 -18.01 4.32 -14.81
C ARG A 136 -17.43 4.30 -16.22
N GLY A 137 -18.25 4.61 -17.23
CA GLY A 137 -17.77 4.79 -18.61
C GLY A 137 -17.14 3.54 -19.22
N GLY A 138 -17.65 2.35 -18.88
CA GLY A 138 -17.07 1.08 -19.34
C GLY A 138 -15.77 0.68 -18.63
N VAL A 139 -15.32 1.43 -17.62
CA VAL A 139 -14.11 1.09 -16.86
C VAL A 139 -14.46 0.16 -15.70
N HIS A 140 -13.71 -0.94 -15.60
CA HIS A 140 -13.73 -1.90 -14.52
C HIS A 140 -12.44 -1.82 -13.71
N GLU A 141 -12.55 -1.94 -12.41
CA GLU A 141 -11.42 -2.15 -11.50
C GLU A 141 -11.26 -3.65 -11.23
N LEU A 142 -10.10 -4.21 -11.59
CA LEU A 142 -9.74 -5.60 -11.34
C LEU A 142 -8.88 -5.67 -10.08
N GLY A 143 -9.33 -6.41 -9.07
CA GLY A 143 -8.45 -6.83 -7.97
C GLY A 143 -7.79 -8.15 -8.34
N VAL A 144 -6.47 -8.18 -8.39
CA VAL A 144 -5.67 -9.39 -8.62
C VAL A 144 -4.92 -9.74 -7.34
N ARG A 145 -5.04 -10.99 -6.90
CA ARG A 145 -4.24 -11.57 -5.81
C ARG A 145 -3.09 -12.36 -6.41
N PHE A 146 -1.87 -12.09 -5.98
CA PHE A 146 -0.68 -12.83 -6.38
C PHE A 146 -0.66 -14.21 -5.71
N ASP A 147 -0.07 -15.19 -6.39
CA ASP A 147 0.16 -16.51 -5.81
C ASP A 147 1.28 -16.51 -4.77
N ALA A 148 2.28 -15.64 -4.99
CA ALA A 148 3.42 -15.44 -4.11
C ALA A 148 3.50 -13.99 -3.63
N ILE A 149 4.03 -13.82 -2.42
CA ILE A 149 4.31 -12.49 -1.86
C ILE A 149 5.44 -11.84 -2.68
N ILE A 150 5.24 -10.58 -3.07
CA ILE A 150 6.27 -9.77 -3.71
C ILE A 150 6.96 -8.84 -2.70
N ARG A 151 8.20 -8.45 -3.01
CA ARG A 151 8.93 -7.43 -2.27
C ARG A 151 8.62 -6.05 -2.86
N LEU A 152 7.72 -5.29 -2.24
CA LEU A 152 7.25 -3.98 -2.75
C LEU A 152 8.37 -3.01 -3.13
N ARG A 153 9.44 -2.97 -2.34
CA ARG A 153 10.64 -2.16 -2.58
C ARG A 153 11.34 -2.42 -3.91
N GLU A 154 11.14 -3.59 -4.51
CA GLU A 154 11.69 -3.91 -5.82
C GLU A 154 10.93 -3.18 -6.93
N TYR A 155 9.68 -2.76 -6.68
CA TYR A 155 8.77 -2.23 -7.70
C TYR A 155 8.36 -0.77 -7.45
N CYS A 156 8.48 -0.29 -6.21
CA CYS A 156 8.01 1.03 -5.80
C CYS A 156 9.08 1.71 -4.93
N PRO A 157 9.83 2.71 -5.45
CA PRO A 157 10.82 3.45 -4.67
C PRO A 157 10.23 4.12 -3.42
N GLU A 158 8.98 4.57 -3.49
CA GLU A 158 8.26 5.18 -2.37
C GLU A 158 8.03 4.17 -1.22
N ALA A 159 7.97 2.88 -1.53
CA ALA A 159 7.86 1.83 -0.52
C ALA A 159 9.07 1.78 0.40
N ASP A 160 10.28 2.20 -0.04
CA ASP A 160 11.45 2.26 0.84
C ASP A 160 11.29 3.29 1.95
N ALA A 161 10.88 4.52 1.58
CA ALA A 161 10.67 5.58 2.54
C ALA A 161 9.59 5.19 3.55
N MET A 162 8.47 4.66 3.06
CA MET A 162 7.37 4.18 3.91
C MET A 162 7.79 3.00 4.80
N SER A 163 8.63 2.09 4.30
CA SER A 163 9.13 0.95 5.07
C SER A 163 10.03 1.42 6.20
N ARG A 164 10.87 2.45 5.98
CA ARG A 164 11.69 3.04 7.05
C ARG A 164 10.83 3.70 8.12
N ASP A 165 9.87 4.53 7.74
CA ASP A 165 8.96 5.18 8.69
C ASP A 165 8.16 4.15 9.50
N PHE A 166 7.74 3.07 8.83
CA PHE A 166 7.06 1.96 9.47
C PHE A 166 7.96 1.22 10.47
N LEU A 167 9.19 0.88 10.08
CA LEU A 167 10.14 0.19 10.96
C LEU A 167 10.48 1.06 12.17
N ALA A 168 10.63 2.37 12.00
CA ALA A 168 10.81 3.30 13.11
C ALA A 168 9.60 3.30 14.06
N GLU A 169 8.36 3.33 13.54
CA GLU A 169 7.17 3.25 14.38
C GLU A 169 7.05 1.88 15.09
N LEU A 170 7.35 0.80 14.39
CA LEU A 170 7.32 -0.55 14.92
C LEU A 170 8.36 -0.74 16.04
N GLN A 171 9.56 -0.20 15.84
CA GLN A 171 10.62 -0.19 16.86
C GLN A 171 10.17 0.60 18.09
N ALA A 172 9.62 1.81 17.93
CA ALA A 172 9.11 2.61 19.04
C ALA A 172 8.01 1.86 19.83
N ARG A 173 7.13 1.11 19.14
CA ARG A 173 6.12 0.26 19.79
C ARG A 173 6.73 -0.93 20.51
N ALA A 174 7.76 -1.54 19.96
CA ALA A 174 8.47 -2.65 20.58
C ALA A 174 9.22 -2.20 21.84
N GLU A 175 9.83 -1.01 21.82
CA GLU A 175 10.40 -0.37 23.02
C GLU A 175 9.32 -0.06 24.07
N GLY A 176 8.14 0.38 23.63
CA GLY A 176 6.97 0.52 24.50
C GLY A 176 6.55 -0.79 25.17
N LEU A 177 6.65 -1.94 24.48
CA LEU A 177 6.38 -3.24 25.10
C LEU A 177 7.33 -3.52 26.27
N ALA A 178 8.62 -3.21 26.15
CA ALA A 178 9.59 -3.44 27.22
C ALA A 178 9.24 -2.63 28.48
N LEU A 179 8.82 -1.36 28.30
CA LEU A 179 8.38 -0.51 29.42
C LEU A 179 7.13 -1.07 30.11
N GLU A 180 6.16 -1.58 29.35
CA GLU A 180 4.94 -2.17 29.93
C GLU A 180 5.20 -3.52 30.61
N VAL A 181 6.23 -4.27 30.20
CA VAL A 181 6.71 -5.47 30.92
C VAL A 181 7.25 -5.08 32.29
N GLU A 182 8.13 -4.08 32.36
CA GLU A 182 8.68 -3.57 33.62
C GLU A 182 7.58 -3.05 34.56
N ALA A 183 6.55 -2.42 34.01
CA ALA A 183 5.38 -1.95 34.75
C ALA A 183 4.40 -3.06 35.17
N GLY A 184 4.57 -4.29 34.68
CA GLY A 184 3.63 -5.40 34.91
C GLY A 184 2.25 -5.18 34.29
N ASN A 185 2.13 -4.31 33.28
CA ASN A 185 0.85 -3.91 32.71
C ASN A 185 0.40 -4.86 31.57
N ILE A 186 -0.12 -6.01 31.97
CA ILE A 186 -0.59 -7.05 31.04
C ILE A 186 -1.61 -6.53 30.01
N ALA A 187 -2.50 -5.61 30.41
CA ALA A 187 -3.51 -5.07 29.50
C ALA A 187 -2.87 -4.25 28.38
N ALA A 188 -1.92 -3.36 28.70
CA ALA A 188 -1.21 -2.58 27.70
C ALA A 188 -0.36 -3.46 26.79
N LEU A 189 0.29 -4.50 27.33
CA LEU A 189 1.04 -5.48 26.53
C LEU A 189 0.19 -6.17 25.47
N ARG A 190 -1.06 -6.55 25.80
CA ARG A 190 -1.99 -7.12 24.82
C ARG A 190 -2.31 -6.14 23.70
N VAL A 191 -2.61 -4.89 24.05
CA VAL A 191 -2.95 -3.84 23.08
C VAL A 191 -1.77 -3.55 22.15
N LEU A 192 -0.57 -3.39 22.70
CA LEU A 192 0.64 -3.15 21.92
C LEU A 192 1.02 -4.36 21.07
N GLY A 193 0.96 -5.58 21.60
CA GLY A 193 1.24 -6.81 20.86
C GLY A 193 0.31 -6.99 19.66
N GLU A 194 -0.98 -6.74 19.85
CA GLU A 194 -1.97 -6.79 18.77
C GLU A 194 -1.73 -5.71 17.71
N ALA A 195 -1.35 -4.51 18.14
CA ALA A 195 -0.99 -3.42 17.24
C ALA A 195 0.27 -3.77 16.41
N VAL A 196 1.32 -4.32 17.02
CA VAL A 196 2.53 -4.78 16.33
C VAL A 196 2.19 -5.89 15.33
N ARG A 197 1.41 -6.90 15.74
CA ARG A 197 0.98 -8.01 14.87
C ARG A 197 0.25 -7.52 13.63
N THR A 198 -0.81 -6.73 13.82
CA THR A 198 -1.65 -6.23 12.74
C THR A 198 -0.85 -5.37 11.75
N ARG A 199 0.02 -4.51 12.29
CA ARG A 199 0.89 -3.64 11.50
C ARG A 199 1.92 -4.44 10.69
N ALA A 200 2.61 -5.38 11.32
CA ALA A 200 3.62 -6.22 10.67
C ALA A 200 3.04 -7.01 9.49
N LEU A 201 1.86 -7.62 9.66
CA LEU A 201 1.16 -8.32 8.57
C LEU A 201 0.82 -7.40 7.39
N GLY A 202 0.35 -6.18 7.68
CA GLY A 202 -0.02 -5.21 6.64
C GLY A 202 1.15 -4.80 5.73
N TYR A 203 2.39 -4.91 6.22
CA TYR A 203 3.60 -4.54 5.50
C TYR A 203 4.43 -5.76 5.04
N GLY A 204 3.98 -6.99 5.34
CA GLY A 204 4.67 -8.22 4.95
C GLY A 204 5.82 -8.65 5.86
N TYR A 205 5.92 -8.11 7.07
CA TYR A 205 6.92 -8.53 8.05
C TYR A 205 6.45 -9.77 8.82
N GLN A 206 6.37 -10.90 8.11
CA GLN A 206 5.84 -12.17 8.63
C GLN A 206 6.51 -12.60 9.95
N ALA A 207 7.84 -12.56 10.03
CA ALA A 207 8.58 -12.95 11.23
C ALA A 207 8.26 -12.08 12.46
N ILE A 208 7.98 -10.80 12.25
CA ILE A 208 7.59 -9.88 13.33
C ILE A 208 6.15 -10.20 13.76
N ALA A 209 5.25 -10.43 12.80
CA ALA A 209 3.87 -10.80 13.09
C ALA A 209 3.78 -12.10 13.90
N GLU A 210 4.54 -13.12 13.52
CA GLU A 210 4.63 -14.40 14.23
C GLU A 210 5.23 -14.22 15.63
N GLY A 211 6.26 -13.38 15.78
CA GLY A 211 6.82 -13.02 17.08
C GLY A 211 5.80 -12.32 18.00
N ALA A 212 5.00 -11.40 17.45
CA ALA A 212 3.94 -10.73 18.21
C ALA A 212 2.80 -11.69 18.58
N GLU A 213 2.44 -12.62 17.70
CA GLU A 213 1.47 -13.66 18.02
C GLU A 213 1.98 -14.61 19.12
N SER A 214 3.25 -15.00 19.08
CA SER A 214 3.90 -15.79 20.15
C SER A 214 3.80 -15.09 21.50
N LEU A 215 4.16 -13.81 21.55
CA LEU A 215 4.06 -12.97 22.75
C LEU A 215 2.60 -12.94 23.28
N LEU A 216 1.62 -12.72 22.42
CA LEU A 216 0.21 -12.68 22.81
C LEU A 216 -0.27 -14.01 23.41
N LYS A 217 0.17 -15.15 22.87
CA LYS A 217 -0.13 -16.48 23.43
C LYS A 217 0.45 -16.65 24.83
N VAL A 218 1.69 -16.20 25.05
CA VAL A 218 2.32 -16.25 26.37
C VAL A 218 1.62 -15.33 27.37
N ILE A 219 1.25 -14.12 26.96
CA ILE A 219 0.47 -13.19 27.80
C ILE A 219 -0.92 -13.76 28.16
N GLN A 220 -1.52 -14.59 27.30
CA GLN A 220 -2.79 -15.26 27.59
C GLN A 220 -2.61 -16.41 28.58
N ALA A 221 -1.49 -17.13 28.53
CA ALA A 221 -1.18 -18.26 29.40
C ALA A 221 -0.63 -17.84 30.78
N SER A 222 0.00 -16.67 30.88
CA SER A 222 0.59 -16.16 32.11
C SER A 222 -0.38 -15.25 32.87
N SER A 223 -0.86 -15.70 34.04
CA SER A 223 -1.64 -14.85 34.96
C SER A 223 -0.78 -14.14 36.02
N GLU A 224 0.36 -14.73 36.41
CA GLU A 224 1.17 -14.23 37.55
C GLU A 224 2.69 -14.22 37.30
N ASN A 225 3.20 -15.05 36.37
CA ASN A 225 4.62 -15.11 36.05
C ASN A 225 4.96 -14.31 34.78
N LEU A 226 5.70 -13.21 34.95
CA LEU A 226 6.12 -12.32 33.86
C LEU A 226 7.38 -12.76 33.14
N GLU A 227 8.19 -13.69 33.67
CA GLU A 227 9.47 -14.07 33.05
C GLU A 227 9.30 -14.62 31.62
N PRO A 228 8.29 -15.47 31.31
CA PRO A 228 8.04 -15.89 29.93
C PRO A 228 7.63 -14.73 29.01
N VAL A 229 6.90 -13.75 29.55
CA VAL A 229 6.44 -12.56 28.81
C VAL A 229 7.63 -11.66 28.48
N GLU A 230 8.52 -11.43 29.45
CA GLU A 230 9.75 -10.65 29.27
C GLU A 230 10.64 -11.29 28.19
N ARG A 231 10.81 -12.61 28.23
CA ARG A 231 11.61 -13.36 27.26
C ARG A 231 11.08 -13.21 25.83
N GLU A 232 9.77 -13.41 25.63
CA GLU A 232 9.15 -13.25 24.30
C GLU A 232 9.14 -11.79 23.84
N CYS A 233 8.93 -10.85 24.76
CA CYS A 233 9.00 -9.42 24.46
C CYS A 233 10.38 -9.02 23.96
N LYS A 234 11.45 -9.46 24.65
CA LYS A 234 12.83 -9.24 24.22
C LYS A 234 13.10 -9.85 22.85
N ALA A 235 12.66 -11.09 22.62
CA ALA A 235 12.80 -11.74 21.32
C ALA A 235 12.08 -10.99 20.20
N LEU A 236 10.90 -10.40 20.47
CA LEU A 236 10.19 -9.56 19.50
C LEU A 236 10.93 -8.24 19.23
N VAL A 237 11.41 -7.56 20.26
CA VAL A 237 12.21 -6.33 20.12
C VAL A 237 13.46 -6.58 19.28
N ASP A 238 14.16 -7.68 19.52
CA ASP A 238 15.34 -8.04 18.75
C ASP A 238 14.97 -8.31 17.27
N ARG A 239 13.85 -9.00 16.99
CA ARG A 239 13.36 -9.16 15.60
C ARG A 239 13.10 -7.81 14.93
N CYS A 240 12.50 -6.86 15.63
CA CYS A 240 12.24 -5.51 15.09
C CYS A 240 13.54 -4.74 14.78
N ARG A 241 14.63 -4.99 15.51
CA ARG A 241 15.94 -4.37 15.28
C ARG A 241 16.69 -5.01 14.12
N TRP A 242 16.55 -6.33 13.94
CA TRP A 242 17.31 -7.13 12.98
C TRP A 242 16.60 -7.35 11.64
N THR A 243 15.44 -6.74 11.41
CA THR A 243 14.86 -6.68 10.06
C THR A 243 15.61 -5.71 9.17
N ASP A 244 16.85 -6.05 8.85
CA ASP A 244 17.52 -5.57 7.64
C ASP A 244 16.74 -6.19 6.47
N PRO A 245 16.15 -5.39 5.58
CA PRO A 245 15.36 -5.94 4.50
C PRO A 245 16.33 -6.62 3.52
N SER A 246 16.49 -7.95 3.64
CA SER A 246 17.20 -8.79 2.67
C SER A 246 16.29 -9.27 1.54
#